data_AF-U7P1G7-F1
#
_entry.id   AF-U7P1G7-F1
#
_cell.length_a   1.000
_cell.length_b   1.000
_cell.length_c   1.000
_cell.angle_alpha   90.00
_cell.angle_beta   90.00
_cell.angle_gamma   90.00
#
_symmetry.space_group_name_H-M   'P 1'
#
loop_
_entity.id
_entity.type
_entity.pdbx_description
1 polymer ?
#
loop_
_entity_poly.entity_id
_entity_poly.type
_entity_poly.pdbx_seq_one_letter_code
_entity_poly.pdbx_strand_id
1 'polypeptide(L)'
;MNQSELVSNFIMPLAELDIEAVSPREVVLAALRWPTDGWASEALDWLEQGVEIDSEVAAELESFASNKQNSQSKRHQAFTLARRWQRIHESRP
;
A
#
# COMPACT_ATOMS: atom_id res chain seq x y z
N MET A 1 14.84 3.74 -10.10
CA MET A 1 14.38 2.43 -9.60
C MET A 1 13.12 2.04 -10.36
N ASN A 2 13.05 0.84 -10.90
CA ASN A 2 11.87 0.35 -11.61
C ASN A 2 10.88 -0.35 -10.64
N GLN A 3 9.65 -0.61 -11.10
CA GLN A 3 8.60 -1.19 -10.25
C GLN A 3 8.99 -2.58 -9.71
N SER A 4 9.71 -3.40 -10.49
CA SER A 4 10.19 -4.72 -10.07
C SER A 4 11.25 -4.65 -8.97
N GLU A 5 12.17 -3.69 -9.05
CA GLU A 5 13.17 -3.41 -8.01
C GLU A 5 12.50 -2.97 -6.71
N LEU A 6 11.47 -2.12 -6.82
CA LEU A 6 10.72 -1.66 -5.65
C LEU A 6 10.02 -2.80 -4.93
N VAL A 7 9.25 -3.63 -5.63
CA VAL A 7 8.51 -4.74 -4.99
C VAL A 7 9.44 -5.82 -4.43
N SER A 8 10.68 -5.94 -4.92
CA SER A 8 11.66 -6.88 -4.36
C SER A 8 12.04 -6.57 -2.90
N ASN A 9 11.78 -5.34 -2.42
CA ASN A 9 12.01 -4.96 -1.03
C ASN A 9 11.01 -5.61 -0.06
N PHE A 10 9.90 -6.18 -0.54
CA PHE A 10 8.98 -6.95 0.31
C PHE A 10 9.52 -8.34 0.69
N ILE A 11 10.66 -8.77 0.14
CA ILE A 11 11.33 -10.01 0.57
C ILE A 11 11.76 -9.93 2.05
N MET A 12 11.99 -8.71 2.56
CA MET A 12 12.38 -8.45 3.94
C MET A 12 11.29 -7.66 4.69
N PRO A 13 11.23 -7.75 6.03
CA PRO A 13 10.31 -6.95 6.84
C PRO A 13 10.59 -5.45 6.73
N LEU A 14 9.57 -4.61 6.94
CA LEU A 14 9.70 -3.14 6.99
C LEU A 14 10.81 -2.69 7.96
N ALA A 15 10.93 -3.35 9.11
CA ALA A 15 11.92 -3.02 10.13
C ALA A 15 13.37 -3.19 9.67
N GLU A 16 13.60 -3.99 8.63
CA GLU A 16 14.92 -4.22 8.05
C GLU A 16 15.19 -3.35 6.82
N LEU A 17 14.18 -2.62 6.32
CA LEU A 17 14.32 -1.77 5.14
C LEU A 17 15.26 -0.60 5.43
N ASP A 18 16.25 -0.40 4.55
CA ASP A 18 17.08 0.79 4.57
C ASP A 18 16.31 1.98 4.00
N ILE A 19 15.65 2.73 4.89
CA ILE A 19 14.80 3.87 4.55
C ILE A 19 15.58 5.06 3.94
N GLU A 20 16.90 5.12 4.12
CA GLU A 20 17.76 6.12 3.48
C GLU A 20 17.99 5.79 2.00
N ALA A 21 17.96 4.50 1.66
CA ALA A 21 18.14 4.01 0.29
C ALA A 21 16.83 3.88 -0.49
N VAL A 22 15.74 3.47 0.18
CA VAL A 22 14.46 3.14 -0.45
C VAL A 22 13.29 3.68 0.38
N SER A 23 12.41 4.45 -0.26
CA SER A 23 11.19 4.94 0.37
C SER A 23 10.16 3.82 0.59
N PRO A 24 9.73 3.53 1.83
CA PRO A 24 8.68 2.53 2.10
C PRO A 24 7.36 2.84 1.36
N ARG A 25 7.03 4.13 1.22
CA ARG A 25 5.86 4.60 0.49
C ARG A 25 5.92 4.18 -0.99
N GLU A 26 7.06 4.37 -1.64
CA GLU A 26 7.24 4.01 -3.06
C GLU A 26 7.16 2.50 -3.27
N VAL A 27 7.66 1.71 -2.31
CA VAL A 27 7.56 0.25 -2.33
C VAL A 27 6.10 -0.19 -2.23
N VAL A 28 5.32 0.39 -1.30
CA VAL A 28 3.87 0.16 -1.19
C VAL A 28 3.14 0.52 -2.47
N LEU A 29 3.40 1.70 -3.04
CA LEU A 29 2.79 2.14 -4.29
C LEU A 29 3.09 1.19 -5.46
N ALA A 30 4.33 0.72 -5.57
CA ALA A 30 4.72 -0.24 -6.59
C ALA A 30 3.98 -1.57 -6.46
N ALA A 31 3.74 -2.06 -5.25
CA ALA A 31 2.98 -3.28 -5.01
C ALA A 31 1.47 -3.11 -5.26
N LEU A 32 0.86 -2.00 -4.84
CA LEU A 32 -0.56 -1.74 -5.10
C LEU A 32 -0.86 -1.63 -6.60
N ARG A 33 0.11 -1.10 -7.37
CA ARG A 33 0.05 -1.01 -8.84
C ARG A 33 0.46 -2.30 -9.56
N TRP A 34 0.85 -3.35 -8.84
CA TRP A 34 1.31 -4.58 -9.46
C TRP A 34 0.14 -5.28 -10.17
N PRO A 35 0.33 -5.89 -11.35
CA PRO A 35 -0.77 -6.51 -12.10
C PRO A 35 -1.48 -7.65 -11.37
N THR A 36 -0.82 -8.26 -10.39
CA THR A 36 -1.35 -9.33 -9.55
C THR A 36 -1.29 -8.91 -8.08
N ASP A 37 -2.13 -9.53 -7.25
CA ASP A 37 -2.18 -9.23 -5.81
C ASP A 37 -1.05 -9.89 -4.99
N GLY A 38 0.03 -10.33 -5.65
CA GLY A 38 1.10 -11.13 -5.05
C GLY A 38 1.87 -10.44 -3.92
N TRP A 39 2.03 -9.11 -4.01
CA TRP A 39 2.71 -8.27 -3.01
C TRP A 39 1.74 -7.46 -2.15
N ALA A 40 0.44 -7.65 -2.37
CA ALA A 40 -0.57 -6.80 -1.74
C ALA A 40 -0.71 -7.10 -0.25
N SER A 41 -0.45 -8.33 0.20
CA SER A 41 -0.48 -8.65 1.64
C SER A 41 0.57 -7.83 2.38
N GLU A 42 1.81 -7.87 1.89
CA GLU A 42 2.96 -7.19 2.49
C GLU A 42 2.80 -5.67 2.45
N ALA A 43 2.29 -5.14 1.33
CA ALA A 43 1.98 -3.72 1.21
C ALA A 43 0.92 -3.26 2.23
N LEU A 44 -0.16 -4.03 2.39
CA LEU A 44 -1.22 -3.70 3.35
C LEU A 44 -0.73 -3.82 4.80
N ASP A 45 0.11 -4.82 5.10
CA ASP A 45 0.72 -5.00 6.42
C ASP A 45 1.67 -3.85 6.78
N TRP A 46 2.45 -3.36 5.83
CA TRP A 46 3.33 -2.19 6.04
C TRP A 46 2.53 -0.92 6.32
N LEU A 47 1.40 -0.73 5.64
CA LEU A 47 0.49 0.39 5.89
C LEU A 47 -0.15 0.30 7.29
N GLU A 48 -0.49 -0.90 7.76
CA GLU A 48 -0.96 -1.10 9.13
C GLU A 48 0.12 -0.82 10.18
N GLN A 49 1.38 -1.11 9.86
CA GLN A 49 2.55 -0.80 10.71
C GLN A 49 2.89 0.70 10.75
N GLY A 50 2.24 1.52 9.92
CA GLY A 50 2.35 2.98 9.99
C GLY A 50 3.15 3.63 8.86
N VAL A 51 3.39 2.93 7.74
CA VAL A 51 3.84 3.62 6.52
C VAL A 51 2.82 4.70 6.16
N GLU A 52 3.33 5.89 5.82
CA GLU A 52 2.50 7.05 5.53
C GLU A 52 1.54 6.77 4.36
N ILE A 53 0.26 7.03 4.60
CA ILE A 53 -0.77 7.05 3.57
C ILE A 53 -1.00 8.51 3.22
N ASP A 54 -0.76 8.87 1.97
CA ASP A 54 -1.16 10.15 1.40
C ASP A 54 -2.28 9.97 0.37
N SER A 55 -2.63 11.04 -0.33
CA SER A 55 -3.73 11.02 -1.31
C SER A 55 -3.49 10.05 -2.47
N GLU A 56 -2.24 9.83 -2.89
CA GLU A 56 -1.94 8.91 -4.00
C GLU A 56 -2.08 7.46 -3.52
N VAL A 57 -1.48 7.13 -2.37
CA VAL A 57 -1.62 5.81 -1.76
C VAL A 57 -3.09 5.49 -1.46
N ALA A 58 -3.84 6.46 -0.95
CA ALA A 58 -5.27 6.31 -0.69
C ALA A 58 -6.07 6.02 -1.97
N ALA A 59 -5.79 6.73 -3.06
CA ALA A 59 -6.45 6.48 -4.35
C ALA A 59 -6.13 5.08 -4.90
N GLU A 60 -4.89 4.62 -4.77
CA GLU A 60 -4.50 3.26 -5.18
C GLU A 60 -5.17 2.18 -4.31
N LEU A 61 -5.31 2.42 -3.01
CA LEU A 61 -6.06 1.52 -2.12
C LEU A 61 -7.54 1.40 -2.52
N GLU A 62 -8.18 2.49 -2.93
CA GLU A 62 -9.56 2.48 -3.43
C GLU A 62 -9.69 1.71 -4.75
N SER A 63 -8.74 1.93 -5.67
CA SER A 63 -8.65 1.19 -6.93
C SER A 63 -8.46 -0.30 -6.68
N PHE A 64 -7.53 -0.66 -5.80
CA PHE A 64 -7.25 -2.04 -5.39
C PHE A 64 -8.47 -2.70 -4.75
N ALA A 65 -9.16 -2.00 -3.85
CA ALA A 65 -10.37 -2.50 -3.18
C ALA A 65 -11.53 -2.75 -4.15
N SER A 66 -11.60 -1.98 -5.24
CA SER A 66 -12.65 -2.08 -6.25
C SER A 66 -12.39 -3.18 -7.29
N ASN A 67 -11.15 -3.64 -7.42
CA ASN A 67 -10.79 -4.67 -8.40
C ASN A 67 -11.21 -6.07 -7.95
N LYS A 68 -12.23 -6.63 -8.59
CA LYS A 68 -12.80 -7.95 -8.25
C LYS A 68 -11.85 -9.14 -8.46
N GLN A 69 -10.75 -8.96 -9.18
CA GLN A 69 -9.72 -10.00 -9.36
C GLN A 69 -8.90 -10.23 -8.09
N ASN A 70 -8.78 -9.20 -7.24
CA ASN A 70 -8.09 -9.29 -5.96
C ASN A 70 -8.92 -10.09 -4.94
N SER A 71 -8.24 -10.80 -4.03
CA SER A 71 -8.94 -11.55 -3.00
C SER A 71 -9.83 -10.66 -2.11
N GLN A 72 -10.97 -11.20 -1.67
CA GLN A 72 -11.95 -10.44 -0.87
C GLN A 72 -11.35 -9.87 0.42
N SER A 73 -10.49 -10.64 1.10
CA SER A 73 -9.84 -10.22 2.34
C SER A 73 -8.95 -8.99 2.10
N LYS A 74 -8.07 -9.03 1.08
CA LYS A 74 -7.19 -7.90 0.73
C LYS A 74 -7.99 -6.66 0.30
N ARG A 75 -9.06 -6.84 -0.47
CA ARG A 75 -9.95 -5.72 -0.85
C ARG A 75 -10.60 -5.05 0.36
N HIS A 76 -11.02 -5.84 1.34
CA HIS A 76 -11.64 -5.32 2.56
C HIS A 76 -10.64 -4.53 3.42
N GLN A 77 -9.41 -5.03 3.55
CA GLN A 77 -8.33 -4.36 4.26
C GLN A 77 -7.94 -3.04 3.56
N ALA A 78 -7.73 -3.08 2.24
CA ALA A 78 -7.44 -1.88 1.44
C ALA A 78 -8.54 -0.81 1.57
N PHE A 79 -9.81 -1.22 1.49
CA PHE A 79 -10.95 -0.33 1.70
C PHE A 79 -10.93 0.32 3.09
N THR A 80 -10.63 -0.47 4.13
CA THR A 80 -10.59 0.02 5.51
C THR A 80 -9.49 1.07 5.71
N LEU A 81 -8.31 0.84 5.14
CA LEU A 81 -7.19 1.78 5.17
C LEU A 81 -7.52 3.09 4.44
N ALA A 82 -8.05 3.00 3.21
CA ALA A 82 -8.47 4.18 2.44
C ALA A 82 -9.54 5.00 3.19
N ARG A 83 -10.56 4.33 3.74
CA ARG A 83 -11.62 4.99 4.51
C ARG A 83 -11.11 5.63 5.79
N ARG A 84 -10.15 5.01 6.47
CA ARG A 84 -9.51 5.60 7.66
C ARG A 84 -8.77 6.88 7.30
N TRP A 85 -8.01 6.87 6.20
CA TRP A 85 -7.28 8.04 5.73
C TRP A 85 -8.23 9.19 5.34
N GLN A 86 -9.28 8.89 4.55
CA GLN A 86 -10.29 9.87 4.14
C GLN A 86 -10.92 10.56 5.35
N ARG A 87 -11.35 9.83 6.37
CA ARG A 87 -11.98 10.43 7.57
C ARG A 87 -11.06 11.42 8.29
N ILE A 88 -9.76 11.14 8.34
CA ILE A 88 -8.77 12.03 8.96
C ILE A 88 -8.62 13.32 8.15
N HIS A 89 -8.69 13.25 6.82
CA HIS A 89 -8.37 14.36 5.91
C HIS A 89 -9.61 15.12 5.37
N GLU A 90 -10.78 14.50 5.30
CA GLU A 90 -12.07 15.13 4.97
C GLU A 90 -12.64 15.94 6.15
N SER A 91 -12.12 15.73 7.38
CA SER A 91 -12.54 16.47 8.58
C SER A 91 -11.87 17.85 8.73
N ARG A 92 -11.20 18.36 7.69
CA ARG A 92 -10.62 19.72 7.67
C ARG A 92 -11.54 20.65 6.87
N PRO A 93 -12.32 21.55 7.53
CA PRO A 93 -13.03 22.63 6.85
C PRO A 93 -12.07 23.67 6.26
#